data_AF-A0A354J0W5-F1
#
_entry.id   AF-A0A354J0W5-F1
#
_cell.length_a   1.000
_cell.length_b   1.000
_cell.length_c   1.000
_cell.angle_alpha   90.00
_cell.angle_beta   90.00
_cell.angle_gamma   90.00
#
_symmetry.space_group_name_H-M   'P 1'
#
loop_
_entity.id
_entity.type
_entity.pdbx_description
1 polymer ?
#
loop_
_entity_poly.entity_id
_entity_poly.type
_entity_poly.pdbx_seq_one_letter_code
_entity_poly.pdbx_strand_id
1 'polypeptide(L)'
;LSLVRSLAGMHGGSVEVSSPGPWQGTTFTLRLPLADGGRPEAAHVPEEERAPAAGGLRIVVADDNVDAANILSALLEAAGHTAEDALQVSR
;
A
#
# COMPACT_ATOMS: atom_id res chain seq x y z
N LEU A 1 -18.15 -2.71 -12.51
CA LEU A 1 -18.68 -1.50 -11.84
C LEU A 1 -19.32 -1.79 -10.47
N SER A 2 -20.02 -2.92 -10.29
CA SER A 2 -20.71 -3.27 -9.03
C SER A 2 -19.83 -3.15 -7.76
N LEU A 3 -18.62 -3.71 -7.79
CA LEU A 3 -17.68 -3.62 -6.67
C LEU A 3 -17.30 -2.17 -6.33
N VAL A 4 -16.85 -1.41 -7.32
CA VAL A 4 -16.46 0.01 -7.15
C VAL A 4 -17.62 0.85 -6.64
N ARG A 5 -18.84 0.60 -7.14
CA ARG A 5 -20.05 1.29 -6.68
C ARG A 5 -20.37 0.98 -5.23
N SER A 6 -20.20 -0.27 -4.81
CA SER A 6 -20.37 -0.68 -3.41
C SER A 6 -19.33 -0.01 -2.51
N LEU A 7 -18.05 -0.07 -2.91
CA LEU A 7 -16.94 0.57 -2.18
C LEU A 7 -17.15 2.07 -2.03
N ALA A 8 -17.45 2.77 -3.13
CA ALA A 8 -17.73 4.21 -3.08
C ALA A 8 -18.90 4.53 -2.15
N GLY A 9 -19.99 3.75 -2.23
CA GLY A 9 -21.15 3.92 -1.36
C GLY A 9 -20.86 3.69 0.13
N MET A 10 -20.07 2.66 0.46
CA MET A 10 -19.63 2.42 1.84
C MET A 10 -18.80 3.58 2.41
N HIS A 11 -18.09 4.32 1.57
CA HIS A 11 -17.32 5.51 1.97
C HIS A 11 -18.12 6.83 1.85
N GLY A 12 -19.45 6.75 1.67
CA GLY A 12 -20.31 7.94 1.53
C GLY A 12 -20.09 8.72 0.23
N GLY A 13 -19.45 8.11 -0.77
CA GLY A 13 -19.17 8.70 -2.07
C GLY A 13 -20.01 8.14 -3.21
N SER A 14 -19.60 8.49 -4.44
CA SER A 14 -20.26 8.07 -5.68
C SER A 14 -19.25 7.81 -6.79
N VAL A 15 -19.65 6.98 -7.75
CA VAL A 15 -18.87 6.71 -8.96
C VAL A 15 -19.75 6.86 -10.20
N GLU A 16 -19.22 7.55 -11.20
CA GLU A 16 -19.81 7.75 -12.53
C GLU A 16 -18.87 7.20 -13.60
N VAL A 17 -19.44 6.82 -14.74
CA VAL A 17 -18.70 6.34 -15.89
C VAL A 17 -19.25 7.00 -17.16
N SER A 18 -18.36 7.48 -18.02
CA SER A 18 -18.69 8.06 -19.30
C SER A 18 -17.77 7.51 -20.39
N SER A 19 -18.35 7.14 -21.53
CA SER A 19 -17.62 6.77 -22.73
C SER A 19 -18.32 7.38 -23.93
N PRO A 20 -17.59 8.05 -24.85
CA PRO A 20 -18.18 8.62 -26.06
C PRO A 20 -18.46 7.56 -27.15
N GLY A 21 -18.10 6.29 -26.91
CA GLY A 21 -18.43 5.17 -27.78
C GLY A 21 -17.29 4.16 -27.91
N PRO A 22 -17.48 3.12 -28.74
CA PRO A 22 -16.47 2.09 -28.98
C PRO A 22 -15.15 2.70 -29.45
N TRP A 23 -14.04 2.14 -28.97
CA TRP A 23 -12.66 2.52 -29.34
C TRP A 23 -12.22 3.93 -28.94
N GLN A 24 -13.00 4.65 -28.12
CA GLN A 24 -12.69 6.01 -27.70
C GLN A 24 -12.32 6.12 -26.21
N GLY A 25 -12.09 4.98 -25.55
CA GLY A 25 -11.79 4.92 -24.13
C GLY A 25 -13.00 5.15 -23.23
N THR A 26 -12.75 5.23 -21.93
CA THR A 26 -13.77 5.41 -20.90
C THR A 26 -13.17 6.18 -19.73
N THR A 27 -13.92 7.14 -19.20
CA THR A 27 -13.55 7.91 -18.02
C THR A 27 -14.43 7.48 -16.85
N PHE A 28 -13.79 7.12 -15.75
CA PHE A 28 -14.45 6.89 -14.47
C PHE A 28 -14.20 8.09 -13.56
N THR A 29 -15.23 8.58 -12.89
CA THR A 29 -15.13 9.70 -11.95
C THR A 29 -15.61 9.24 -10.58
N LEU A 30 -14.72 9.27 -9.60
CA LEU A 30 -14.98 8.91 -8.21
C LEU A 30 -15.05 10.21 -7.38
N ARG A 31 -16.11 10.37 -6.60
CA ARG A 31 -16.28 11.46 -5.65
C ARG A 31 -16.39 10.88 -4.25
N LEU A 32 -15.56 11.35 -3.33
CA LEU A 32 -15.55 10.92 -1.93
C LEU A 32 -15.64 12.14 -1.03
N PRO A 33 -16.30 12.05 0.14
CA PRO A 33 -16.22 13.08 1.17
C PRO A 33 -14.76 13.31 1.57
N LEU A 34 -14.38 14.57 1.77
CA LEU A 34 -13.10 14.89 2.40
C LEU A 34 -13.19 14.48 3.88
N ALA A 35 -12.14 13.87 4.40
CA ALA A 35 -12.07 13.60 5.83
C ALA A 35 -11.99 14.92 6.60
N ASP A 36 -12.87 15.12 7.58
CA ASP A 36 -12.75 16.18 8.57
C ASP A 36 -11.61 15.82 9.53
N GLY A 37 -10.36 16.09 9.13
CA GLY A 37 -9.22 15.68 9.92
C GLY A 37 -7.87 15.99 9.31
N GLY A 38 -7.47 17.26 9.40
CA GLY A 38 -6.07 17.67 9.38
C GLY A 38 -5.37 17.66 8.02
N ARG A 39 -4.69 18.76 7.73
CA ARG A 39 -3.52 18.74 6.84
C ARG A 39 -2.68 17.51 7.20
N PRO A 40 -2.21 16.70 6.24
CA PRO A 40 -1.29 15.62 6.58
C PRO A 40 -0.11 16.30 7.29
N GLU A 41 0.00 16.06 8.58
CA GLU A 41 1.23 16.31 9.31
C GLU A 41 2.24 15.49 8.53
N ALA A 42 3.15 16.18 7.83
CA ALA A 42 4.24 15.52 7.15
C ALA A 42 4.84 14.60 8.21
N ALA A 43 4.70 13.29 8.02
CA ALA A 43 5.21 12.32 8.97
C ALA A 43 6.64 12.73 9.23
N HIS A 44 6.90 13.19 10.45
CA HIS A 44 8.24 13.53 10.89
C HIS A 44 8.93 12.18 10.93
N VAL A 45 9.49 11.76 9.80
CA VAL A 45 10.46 10.68 9.77
C VAL A 45 11.56 11.21 10.67
N PRO A 46 11.80 10.63 11.86
CA PRO A 46 12.98 10.99 12.60
C PRO A 46 14.12 10.73 11.63
N GLU A 47 14.90 11.77 11.34
CA GLU A 47 16.15 11.62 10.62
C GLU A 47 17.06 10.83 11.57
N GLU A 48 16.83 9.52 11.65
CA GLU A 48 17.70 8.61 12.35
C GLU A 48 19.04 8.73 11.66
N GLU A 49 19.97 9.34 12.39
CA GLU A 49 21.40 9.27 12.20
C GLU A 49 21.75 8.03 11.40
N ARG A 50 22.22 8.24 10.17
CA ARG A 50 22.91 7.23 9.38
C ARG A 50 24.19 6.82 10.12
N ALA A 51 24.02 6.02 11.17
CA ALA A 51 25.06 5.13 11.60
C ALA A 51 25.22 4.09 10.48
N PRO A 52 26.43 3.83 9.99
CA PRO A 52 26.64 2.69 9.13
C PRO A 52 26.34 1.45 9.99
N ALA A 53 25.21 0.80 9.73
CA ALA A 53 24.85 -0.41 10.45
C ALA A 53 25.89 -1.48 10.10
N ALA A 54 26.86 -1.69 11.00
CA ALA A 54 27.81 -2.79 10.95
C ALA A 54 27.14 -4.14 11.33
N GLY A 55 25.88 -4.33 10.93
CA GLY A 55 25.05 -5.48 11.27
C GLY A 55 23.74 -5.47 10.47
N GLY A 56 23.15 -6.66 10.33
CA GLY A 56 21.90 -6.86 9.59
C GLY A 56 20.73 -6.04 10.11
N LEU A 57 19.90 -5.52 9.20
CA LEU A 57 18.64 -4.86 9.53
C LEU A 57 17.56 -5.89 9.88
N ARG A 58 16.56 -5.48 10.66
CA ARG A 58 15.30 -6.23 10.82
C ARG A 58 14.24 -5.60 9.94
N ILE A 59 13.71 -6.38 9.00
CA ILE A 59 12.87 -5.91 7.91
C ILE A 59 11.56 -6.67 7.94
N VAL A 60 10.44 -5.95 7.84
CA VAL A 60 9.11 -6.57 7.68
C VAL A 60 8.74 -6.50 6.20
N VAL A 61 8.40 -7.63 5.61
CA VAL A 61 7.98 -7.76 4.21
C VAL A 61 6.46 -7.80 4.16
N ALA A 62 5.84 -6.83 3.47
CA ALA A 62 4.41 -6.78 3.25
C ALA A 62 4.12 -6.88 1.75
N ASP A 63 3.77 -8.09 1.30
CA ASP A 63 3.38 -8.40 -0.07
C ASP A 63 2.06 -9.19 -0.02
N ASP A 64 1.16 -8.95 -0.96
CA ASP A 64 -0.10 -9.67 -1.05
C ASP A 64 0.07 -11.06 -1.70
N ASN A 65 1.24 -11.31 -2.31
CA ASN A 65 1.66 -12.59 -2.84
C ASN A 65 2.69 -13.26 -1.92
N VAL A 66 2.26 -14.33 -1.25
CA VAL A 66 3.08 -15.12 -0.32
C VAL A 66 4.37 -15.66 -0.97
N ASP A 67 4.33 -16.10 -2.23
CA ASP A 67 5.52 -16.62 -2.91
C ASP A 67 6.55 -15.51 -3.15
N ALA A 68 6.09 -14.31 -3.50
CA ALA A 68 6.94 -13.13 -3.69
C ALA A 68 7.56 -12.67 -2.36
N ALA A 69 6.75 -12.61 -1.29
CA ALA A 69 7.21 -12.31 0.06
C ALA A 69 8.33 -13.29 0.50
N ASN A 70 8.14 -14.59 0.27
CA ASN A 70 9.11 -15.61 0.64
C ASN A 70 10.45 -15.45 -0.10
N ILE A 71 10.39 -15.20 -1.42
CA ILE A 71 11.60 -14.98 -2.22
C ILE A 71 12.34 -13.73 -1.75
N LEU A 72 11.63 -12.63 -1.49
CA LEU A 72 12.23 -11.39 -1.03
C LEU A 72 12.85 -11.54 0.37
N SER A 73 12.17 -12.21 1.30
CA SER A 73 12.71 -12.53 2.63
C SER A 73 14.01 -13.33 2.54
N ALA A 74 14.05 -14.37 1.71
CA ALA A 74 15.25 -15.18 1.51
C ALA A 74 16.43 -14.38 0.94
N LEU A 75 16.16 -13.42 0.04
CA LEU A 75 17.20 -12.53 -0.51
C LEU A 75 17.74 -11.56 0.55
N LEU A 76 16.86 -11.00 1.38
CA LEU A 76 17.26 -10.12 2.49
C LEU A 76 18.09 -10.87 3.53
N GLU A 77 17.73 -12.11 3.84
CA GLU A 77 18.50 -12.99 4.72
C GLU A 77 19.88 -13.32 4.14
N ALA A 78 19.95 -13.63 2.84
CA ALA A 78 21.22 -13.86 2.15
C ALA A 78 22.12 -12.60 2.14
N ALA A 79 21.53 -11.41 2.15
CA ALA A 79 22.23 -10.13 2.30
C ALA A 79 22.66 -9.83 3.76
N GLY A 80 22.38 -10.73 4.69
CA GLY A 80 22.74 -10.60 6.10
C GLY A 80 21.74 -9.81 6.92
N HIS A 81 20.50 -9.66 6.46
CA HIS A 81 19.40 -9.06 7.21
C HIS A 81 18.51 -10.13 7.84
N THR A 82 17.59 -9.71 8.69
CA THR A 82 16.51 -10.56 9.20
C THR A 82 15.22 -10.07 8.58
N ALA A 83 14.44 -10.98 8.01
CA ALA A 83 13.18 -10.65 7.34
C ALA A 83 12.02 -11.38 8.02
N GLU A 84 10.92 -10.67 8.27
CA GLU A 84 9.68 -11.22 8.82
C GLU A 84 8.53 -10.90 7.85
N ASP A 85 7.73 -11.89 7.47
CA ASP A 85 6.51 -11.66 6.70
C ASP A 85 5.44 -11.01 7.59
N ALA A 86 4.96 -9.84 7.19
CA ALA A 86 3.91 -9.07 7.87
C ALA A 86 2.64 -9.89 8.15
N LEU A 87 2.32 -10.87 7.28
CA LEU A 87 1.16 -11.75 7.44
C LEU A 87 1.36 -12.84 8.50
N GLN A 88 2.58 -13.02 9.00
CA GLN A 88 2.94 -14.03 10.00
C GLN A 88 3.32 -13.45 11.38
N VAL A 89 3.30 -12.12 11.57
CA VAL A 89 3.74 -11.43 12.81
C VAL A 89 2.73 -11.55 13.97
N SER A 90 1.91 -12.60 14.04
CA SER A 90 0.94 -12.80 15.14
C SER A 90 1.12 -14.15 15.88
N ARG A 91 2.29 -14.37 16.48
CA ARG A 91 2.47 -15.40 17.53
C ARG A 91 3.34 -14.91 18.66
#